data_AF-A0A1Y3MLM0-F1
#
_entry.id   AF-A0A1Y3MLM0-F1
#
_cell.length_a   1.000
_cell.length_b   1.000
_cell.length_c   1.000
_cell.angle_alpha   90.00
_cell.angle_beta   90.00
_cell.angle_gamma   90.00
#
_symmetry.space_group_name_H-M   'P 1'
#
loop_
_entity.id
_entity.type
_entity.pdbx_description
1 polymer ?
#
loop_
_entity_poly.entity_id
_entity_poly.type
_entity_poly.pdbx_seq_one_letter_code
_entity_poly.pdbx_strand_id
1 'polypeptide(L)'
;MKIENSPFEMDYTFDENLREKPVSLTQMKQGITFLKINLPDSDLSYAKQCGLIGVYERIVGDLAESKYYLQQAIEQYETLQHIQGIFINKLRLAHVYHWEKDFEKANEIFTELFHMLQQNDLAHYEDFLYQHYGKSKLDEGDLKAAFSYFQKALQIRLEKGNEELIRSTKLCIQHCSSYL
;
A
#
# COMPACT_ATOMS: atom_id res chain seq x y z
N MET A 1 0.88 -9.48 -5.45
CA MET A 1 0.62 -9.18 -6.87
C MET A 1 1.79 -9.77 -7.65
N LYS A 2 1.57 -10.87 -8.38
CA LYS A 2 2.61 -11.45 -9.24
C LYS A 2 2.53 -10.76 -10.59
N ILE A 3 3.67 -10.32 -11.13
CA ILE A 3 3.72 -9.87 -12.52
C ILE A 3 3.68 -11.14 -13.37
N GLU A 4 2.55 -11.41 -14.01
CA GLU A 4 2.52 -12.44 -15.03
C GLU A 4 3.49 -12.02 -16.15
N ASN A 5 4.49 -12.86 -16.42
CA ASN A 5 5.49 -12.71 -17.49
C ASN A 5 6.66 -11.74 -17.24
N SER A 6 6.97 -11.35 -16.00
CA SER A 6 8.28 -10.75 -15.71
C SER A 6 9.37 -11.82 -15.75
N PRO A 7 10.48 -11.64 -16.51
CA PRO A 7 11.61 -12.57 -16.47
C PRO A 7 12.47 -12.40 -15.20
N PHE A 8 12.10 -11.46 -14.32
CA PHE A 8 12.82 -11.13 -13.09
C PHE A 8 12.05 -11.58 -11.85
N GLU A 9 12.79 -11.89 -10.79
CA GLU A 9 12.26 -12.14 -9.45
C GLU A 9 11.72 -10.84 -8.83
N MET A 10 10.40 -10.79 -8.62
CA MET A 10 9.66 -9.62 -8.12
C MET A 10 8.98 -9.88 -6.76
N ASP A 11 9.21 -11.05 -6.16
CA ASP A 11 8.67 -11.37 -4.84
C ASP A 11 9.42 -10.60 -3.74
N TYR A 12 8.73 -10.44 -2.60
CA TYR A 12 9.23 -9.75 -1.42
C TYR A 12 8.87 -10.53 -0.16
N THR A 13 9.63 -10.29 0.91
CA THR A 13 9.34 -10.74 2.27
C THR A 13 9.05 -9.53 3.15
N PHE A 14 8.79 -9.76 4.44
CA PHE A 14 8.71 -8.67 5.42
C PHE A 14 9.92 -8.71 6.33
N ASP A 15 10.42 -7.54 6.73
CA ASP A 15 11.44 -7.41 7.76
C ASP A 15 10.84 -7.42 9.19
N GLU A 16 11.69 -7.24 10.20
CA GLU A 16 11.32 -7.18 11.61
C GLU A 16 10.36 -6.02 11.96
N ASN A 17 10.33 -4.96 11.14
CA ASN A 17 9.44 -3.82 11.27
C ASN A 17 8.17 -3.99 10.41
N LEU A 18 7.91 -5.20 9.89
CA LEU A 18 6.76 -5.51 9.03
C LEU A 18 6.72 -4.69 7.73
N ARG A 19 7.88 -4.22 7.26
CA ARG A 19 8.07 -3.53 5.97
C ARG A 19 8.47 -4.53 4.90
N GLU A 20 7.92 -4.37 3.70
CA GLU A 20 8.32 -5.18 2.57
C GLU A 20 9.82 -5.02 2.24
N LYS A 21 10.48 -6.11 1.89
CA LYS A 21 11.87 -6.14 1.43
C LYS A 21 11.98 -7.09 0.24
N PRO A 22 12.70 -6.73 -0.85
CA PRO A 22 12.80 -7.62 -2.00
C PRO A 22 13.51 -8.92 -1.64
N VAL A 23 13.04 -10.05 -2.19
CA VAL A 23 13.77 -11.33 -2.12
C VAL A 23 15.13 -11.18 -2.81
N SER A 24 15.16 -10.50 -3.96
CA SER A 24 16.39 -10.12 -4.66
C SER A 24 16.34 -8.66 -5.10
N LEU A 25 17.11 -7.80 -4.42
CA LEU A 25 17.17 -6.36 -4.73
C LEU A 25 17.59 -6.13 -6.19
N THR A 26 18.60 -6.87 -6.66
CA THR A 26 19.11 -6.73 -8.03
C THR A 26 18.05 -7.11 -9.07
N GLN A 27 17.39 -8.24 -8.90
CA GLN A 27 16.36 -8.70 -9.84
C GLN A 27 15.14 -7.77 -9.82
N MET A 28 14.69 -7.32 -8.64
CA MET A 28 13.57 -6.39 -8.57
C MET A 28 13.89 -5.06 -9.26
N LYS A 29 15.11 -4.51 -9.10
CA LYS A 29 15.54 -3.29 -9.82
C LYS A 29 15.56 -3.49 -11.35
N GLN A 30 16.01 -4.65 -11.81
CA GLN A 30 15.98 -4.99 -13.24
C GLN A 30 14.53 -5.11 -13.74
N GLY A 31 13.64 -5.74 -12.98
CA GLY A 31 12.22 -5.83 -13.29
C GLY A 31 11.53 -4.47 -13.31
N ILE A 32 11.83 -3.58 -12.37
CA ILE A 32 11.38 -2.19 -12.38
C ILE A 32 11.82 -1.50 -13.68
N THR A 33 13.08 -1.64 -14.07
CA THR A 33 13.59 -1.04 -15.31
C THR A 33 12.87 -1.60 -16.54
N PHE A 34 12.63 -2.91 -16.57
CA PHE A 34 11.84 -3.54 -17.63
C PHE A 34 10.40 -3.01 -17.69
N LEU A 35 9.74 -2.82 -16.55
CA LEU A 35 8.40 -2.22 -16.48
C LEU A 35 8.41 -0.77 -16.98
N LYS A 36 9.43 0.02 -16.66
CA LYS A 36 9.55 1.41 -17.14
C LYS A 36 9.77 1.49 -18.65
N ILE A 37 10.57 0.59 -19.22
CA ILE A 37 10.82 0.55 -20.68
C ILE A 37 9.58 0.12 -21.46
N ASN A 38 8.78 -0.79 -20.90
CA ASN A 38 7.55 -1.29 -21.52
C ASN A 38 6.30 -0.57 -20.98
N LEU A 39 6.44 0.67 -20.54
CA LEU A 39 5.34 1.44 -20.01
C LEU A 39 4.44 1.91 -21.17
N PRO A 40 3.11 1.65 -21.14
CA PRO A 40 2.18 2.14 -22.16
C PRO A 40 2.14 3.66 -22.19
N ASP A 41 1.71 4.26 -23.30
CA ASP A 41 1.72 5.73 -23.42
C ASP A 41 0.64 6.42 -22.56
N SER A 42 -0.53 5.77 -22.41
CA SER A 42 -1.65 6.25 -21.62
C SER A 42 -2.64 5.09 -21.40
N ASP A 43 -3.82 5.36 -20.86
CA ASP A 43 -4.92 4.41 -20.62
C ASP A 43 -4.89 3.64 -19.29
N LEU A 44 -5.80 2.68 -19.14
CA LEU A 44 -5.94 1.87 -17.93
C LEU A 44 -4.70 0.99 -17.67
N SER A 45 -4.04 0.50 -18.71
CA SER A 45 -2.80 -0.28 -18.62
C SER A 45 -1.64 0.57 -18.11
N TYR A 46 -1.49 1.82 -18.59
CA TYR A 46 -0.54 2.78 -18.04
C TYR A 46 -0.76 2.99 -16.55
N ALA A 47 -1.99 3.30 -16.14
CA ALA A 47 -2.32 3.56 -14.74
C ALA A 47 -1.99 2.34 -13.83
N LYS A 48 -2.33 1.13 -14.29
CA LYS A 48 -2.01 -0.12 -13.58
C LYS A 48 -0.51 -0.32 -13.43
N GLN A 49 0.26 -0.07 -14.50
CA GLN A 49 1.69 -0.30 -14.52
C GLN A 49 2.46 0.74 -13.72
N CYS A 50 2.07 2.02 -13.77
CA CYS A 50 2.56 3.06 -12.88
C CYS A 50 2.29 2.71 -11.41
N GLY A 51 1.07 2.29 -11.09
CA GLY A 51 0.72 1.86 -9.72
C GLY A 51 1.56 0.68 -9.23
N LEU A 52 1.98 -0.21 -10.13
CA LEU A 52 2.84 -1.34 -9.84
C LEU A 52 4.31 -0.94 -9.65
N ILE A 53 4.85 -0.13 -10.56
CA ILE A 53 6.19 0.44 -10.45
C ILE A 53 6.31 1.16 -9.11
N GLY A 54 5.33 1.99 -8.76
CA GLY A 54 5.28 2.69 -7.48
C GLY A 54 5.40 1.77 -6.26
N VAL A 55 4.75 0.61 -6.28
CA VAL A 55 4.89 -0.40 -5.21
C VAL A 55 6.32 -0.94 -5.14
N TYR A 56 6.89 -1.35 -6.26
CA TYR A 56 8.23 -1.94 -6.26
C TYR A 56 9.33 -0.93 -5.94
N GLU A 57 9.20 0.32 -6.40
CA GLU A 57 10.12 1.40 -6.04
C GLU A 57 10.15 1.63 -4.53
N ARG A 58 8.99 1.61 -3.87
CA ARG A 58 8.92 1.64 -2.41
C ARG A 58 9.67 0.48 -1.78
N ILE A 59 9.46 -0.75 -2.28
CA ILE A 59 10.08 -1.97 -1.74
C ILE A 59 11.61 -1.94 -1.89
N VAL A 60 12.15 -1.41 -2.99
CA VAL A 60 13.61 -1.25 -3.17
C VAL A 60 14.19 -0.01 -2.47
N GLY A 61 13.33 0.79 -1.82
CA GLY A 61 13.70 1.95 -1.03
C GLY A 61 13.78 3.27 -1.80
N ASP A 62 13.39 3.32 -3.07
CA ASP A 62 13.30 4.56 -3.85
C ASP A 62 11.93 5.23 -3.66
N LEU A 63 11.79 5.92 -2.53
CA LEU A 63 10.52 6.53 -2.13
C LEU A 63 10.14 7.72 -3.03
N ALA A 64 11.13 8.38 -3.64
CA ALA A 64 10.90 9.48 -4.58
C ALA A 64 10.26 8.97 -5.88
N GLU A 65 10.86 7.95 -6.51
CA GLU A 65 10.29 7.32 -7.71
C GLU A 65 8.95 6.66 -7.40
N SER A 66 8.81 6.05 -6.21
CA SER A 66 7.54 5.50 -5.76
C SER A 66 6.41 6.53 -5.77
N LYS A 67 6.63 7.71 -5.16
CA LYS A 67 5.65 8.80 -5.17
C LYS A 67 5.35 9.28 -6.58
N TYR A 68 6.37 9.46 -7.41
CA TYR A 68 6.22 9.90 -8.80
C TYR A 68 5.27 8.98 -9.57
N TYR A 69 5.55 7.68 -9.61
CA TYR A 69 4.72 6.74 -10.37
C TYR A 69 3.33 6.52 -9.77
N LEU A 70 3.18 6.57 -8.44
CA LEU A 70 1.84 6.52 -7.83
C LEU A 70 1.01 7.75 -8.18
N GLN A 71 1.62 8.93 -8.22
CA GLN A 71 0.95 10.17 -8.64
C GLN A 71 0.53 10.10 -10.11
N GLN A 72 1.38 9.59 -11.00
CA GLN A 72 1.04 9.35 -12.40
C GLN A 72 -0.14 8.36 -12.56
N ALA A 73 -0.18 7.31 -11.73
CA ALA A 73 -1.30 6.39 -11.72
C ALA A 73 -2.60 7.07 -11.26
N ILE A 74 -2.55 7.89 -10.22
CA ILE A 74 -3.70 8.65 -9.70
C ILE A 74 -4.25 9.60 -10.77
N GLU A 75 -3.39 10.41 -11.39
CA GLU A 75 -3.78 11.37 -12.44
C GLU A 75 -4.45 10.68 -13.65
N GLN A 76 -3.91 9.53 -14.06
CA GLN A 76 -4.52 8.76 -15.13
C GLN A 76 -5.88 8.17 -14.70
N TYR A 77 -6.00 7.65 -13.48
CA TYR A 77 -7.27 7.13 -12.97
C TYR A 77 -8.33 8.23 -12.77
N GLU A 78 -7.92 9.46 -12.42
CA GLU A 78 -8.79 10.64 -12.39
C GLU A 78 -9.31 10.98 -13.79
N THR A 79 -8.43 11.00 -14.79
CA THR A 79 -8.80 11.20 -16.20
C THR A 79 -9.79 10.14 -16.67
N LEU A 80 -9.62 8.89 -16.24
CA LEU A 80 -10.50 7.77 -16.54
C LEU A 80 -11.76 7.71 -15.65
N GLN A 81 -11.90 8.61 -14.67
CA GLN A 81 -12.97 8.61 -13.66
C GLN A 81 -13.12 7.28 -12.92
N HIS A 82 -12.01 6.58 -12.69
CA HIS A 82 -11.99 5.22 -12.15
C HIS A 82 -11.69 5.24 -10.65
N ILE A 83 -12.74 5.45 -9.84
CA ILE A 83 -12.65 5.73 -8.41
C ILE A 83 -11.87 4.68 -7.59
N GLN A 84 -12.02 3.40 -7.92
CA GLN A 84 -11.31 2.31 -7.24
C GLN A 84 -9.80 2.41 -7.45
N GLY A 85 -9.38 2.84 -8.65
CA GLY A 85 -7.97 3.00 -9.00
C GLY A 85 -7.34 4.18 -8.28
N ILE A 86 -8.08 5.29 -8.17
CA ILE A 86 -7.69 6.46 -7.37
C ILE A 86 -7.50 6.04 -5.91
N PHE A 87 -8.49 5.37 -5.31
CA PHE A 87 -8.45 4.93 -3.92
C PHE A 87 -7.23 4.04 -3.63
N ILE A 88 -7.02 3.00 -4.44
CA ILE A 88 -5.91 2.05 -4.25
C ILE A 88 -4.56 2.77 -4.30
N ASN A 89 -4.36 3.68 -5.27
CA ASN A 89 -3.07 4.35 -5.41
C ASN A 89 -2.86 5.46 -4.39
N LYS A 90 -3.91 6.14 -3.93
CA LYS A 90 -3.84 7.03 -2.76
C LYS A 90 -3.48 6.26 -1.48
N LEU A 91 -4.06 5.08 -1.26
CA LEU A 91 -3.69 4.21 -0.13
C LEU A 91 -2.21 3.79 -0.19
N ARG A 92 -1.71 3.45 -1.38
CA ARG A 92 -0.29 3.15 -1.60
C ARG A 92 0.58 4.38 -1.34
N LEU A 93 0.15 5.57 -1.78
CA LEU A 93 0.88 6.81 -1.60
C LEU A 93 0.98 7.21 -0.11
N ALA A 94 -0.11 7.07 0.65
CA ALA A 94 -0.09 7.25 2.10
C ALA A 94 0.93 6.31 2.78
N HIS A 95 1.02 5.06 2.30
CA HIS A 95 2.01 4.10 2.80
C HIS A 95 3.46 4.51 2.47
N VAL A 96 3.70 5.21 1.36
CA VAL A 96 5.03 5.77 1.04
C VAL A 96 5.39 6.91 1.99
N TYR A 97 4.48 7.87 2.22
CA TYR A 97 4.71 8.95 3.19
C TYR A 97 4.93 8.42 4.61
N HIS A 98 4.19 7.38 5.01
CA HIS A 98 4.45 6.63 6.24
C HIS A 98 5.89 6.10 6.29
N TRP A 99 6.39 5.46 5.22
CA TRP A 99 7.77 4.95 5.20
C TRP A 99 8.82 6.05 5.31
N GLU A 100 8.54 7.24 4.74
CA GLU A 100 9.34 8.46 4.88
C GLU A 100 9.24 9.11 6.27
N LYS A 101 8.36 8.63 7.15
CA LYS A 101 8.00 9.25 8.44
C LYS A 101 7.39 10.65 8.31
N ASP A 102 6.86 10.97 7.13
CA ASP A 102 5.99 12.13 6.93
C ASP A 102 4.56 11.75 7.34
N PHE A 103 4.37 11.63 8.66
CA PHE A 103 3.09 11.22 9.23
C PHE A 103 2.01 12.25 9.00
N GLU A 104 2.35 13.54 8.89
CA GLU A 104 1.39 14.60 8.56
C GLU A 104 0.75 14.33 7.20
N LYS A 105 1.54 14.14 6.14
CA LYS A 105 0.97 13.81 4.82
C LYS A 105 0.31 12.45 4.74
N ALA A 106 0.85 11.44 5.43
CA ALA A 106 0.17 10.15 5.50
C ALA A 106 -1.23 10.30 6.13
N ASN A 107 -1.36 11.04 7.23
CA ASN A 107 -2.61 11.27 7.96
C ASN A 107 -3.64 12.04 7.11
N GLU A 108 -3.22 13.05 6.35
CA GLU A 108 -4.09 13.76 5.42
C GLU A 108 -4.70 12.82 4.39
N ILE A 109 -3.88 11.99 3.72
CA ILE A 109 -4.35 11.06 2.69
C ILE A 109 -5.23 9.97 3.31
N PHE A 110 -4.88 9.43 4.49
CA PHE A 110 -5.74 8.46 5.18
C PHE A 110 -7.12 9.03 5.53
N THR A 111 -7.17 10.31 5.93
CA THR A 111 -8.45 11.00 6.22
C THR A 111 -9.26 11.17 4.94
N GLU A 112 -8.62 11.55 3.83
CA GLU A 112 -9.27 11.60 2.52
C GLU A 112 -9.85 10.22 2.12
N LEU A 113 -9.09 9.15 2.29
CA LEU A 113 -9.53 7.79 1.96
C LEU A 113 -10.76 7.37 2.78
N PHE A 114 -10.86 7.75 4.06
CA PHE A 114 -12.08 7.50 4.82
C PHE A 114 -13.30 8.23 4.24
N HIS A 115 -13.14 9.47 3.80
CA HIS A 115 -14.22 10.20 3.13
C HIS A 115 -14.62 9.54 1.80
N MET A 116 -13.64 9.11 1.00
CA MET A 116 -13.91 8.36 -0.24
C MET A 116 -14.69 7.07 0.05
N LEU A 117 -14.33 6.34 1.12
CA LEU A 117 -14.99 5.09 1.50
C LEU A 117 -16.46 5.30 1.89
N GLN A 118 -16.78 6.41 2.56
CA GLN A 118 -18.16 6.75 2.94
C GLN A 118 -19.03 7.16 1.75
N GLN A 119 -18.43 7.70 0.70
CA GLN A 119 -19.15 8.27 -0.45
C GLN A 119 -19.27 7.31 -1.64
N ASN A 120 -18.54 6.19 -1.63
CA ASN A 120 -18.40 5.30 -2.79
C ASN A 120 -18.49 3.83 -2.36
N ASP A 121 -18.79 2.95 -3.31
CA ASP A 121 -18.79 1.49 -3.08
C ASP A 121 -17.36 0.93 -3.04
N LEU A 122 -16.68 1.17 -1.91
CA LEU A 122 -15.27 0.82 -1.67
C LEU A 122 -15.07 -0.01 -0.40
N ALA A 123 -16.16 -0.55 0.20
CA ALA A 123 -16.11 -1.35 1.43
C ALA A 123 -15.18 -2.58 1.31
N HIS A 124 -14.98 -3.10 0.09
CA HIS A 124 -14.02 -4.17 -0.15
C HIS A 124 -12.57 -3.79 0.20
N TYR A 125 -12.21 -2.51 0.29
CA TYR A 125 -10.85 -2.05 0.62
C TYR A 125 -10.71 -1.55 2.07
N GLU A 126 -11.80 -1.57 2.85
CA GLU A 126 -11.85 -1.00 4.20
C GLU A 126 -10.82 -1.62 5.16
N ASP A 127 -10.65 -2.94 5.10
CA ASP A 127 -9.68 -3.63 5.94
C ASP A 127 -8.23 -3.27 5.60
N PHE A 128 -7.93 -3.01 4.33
CA PHE A 128 -6.62 -2.53 3.91
C PHE A 128 -6.37 -1.12 4.42
N LEU A 129 -7.36 -0.22 4.32
CA LEU A 129 -7.25 1.14 4.85
C LEU A 129 -6.94 1.12 6.34
N TYR A 130 -7.73 0.39 7.14
CA TYR A 130 -7.48 0.26 8.57
C TYR A 130 -6.14 -0.40 8.90
N GLN A 131 -5.75 -1.44 8.16
CA GLN A 131 -4.47 -2.11 8.39
C GLN A 131 -3.28 -1.19 8.12
N HIS A 132 -3.27 -0.44 7.02
CA HIS A 132 -2.17 0.46 6.68
C HIS A 132 -2.13 1.67 7.61
N TYR A 133 -3.29 2.22 7.96
CA TYR A 133 -3.32 3.35 8.88
C TYR A 133 -2.90 2.93 10.30
N GLY A 134 -3.30 1.74 10.75
CA GLY A 134 -2.80 1.16 11.99
C GLY A 134 -1.28 1.05 12.05
N LYS A 135 -0.65 0.60 10.95
CA LYS A 135 0.83 0.56 10.84
C LYS A 135 1.45 1.95 10.90
N SER A 136 0.86 2.94 10.23
CA SER A 136 1.34 4.32 10.28
C SER A 136 1.24 4.90 11.70
N LYS A 137 0.13 4.67 12.40
CA LYS A 137 -0.05 5.12 13.80
C LYS A 137 0.90 4.43 14.77
N LEU A 138 1.19 3.15 14.53
CA LEU A 138 2.18 2.41 15.31
C LEU A 138 3.56 3.05 15.19
N ASP A 139 4.02 3.33 13.96
CA ASP A 139 5.32 3.97 13.70
C ASP A 139 5.36 5.44 14.18
N GLU A 140 4.22 6.13 14.22
CA GLU A 140 4.05 7.48 14.79
C GLU A 140 4.08 7.48 16.34
N GLY A 141 3.89 6.31 16.96
CA GLY A 141 3.85 6.13 18.41
C GLY A 141 2.46 6.22 19.05
N ASP A 142 1.40 6.40 18.27
CA ASP A 142 0.01 6.36 18.76
C ASP A 142 -0.49 4.90 18.83
N LEU A 143 -0.01 4.19 19.84
CA LEU A 143 -0.33 2.79 20.10
C LEU A 143 -1.84 2.54 20.26
N LYS A 144 -2.57 3.50 20.84
CA LYS A 144 -4.01 3.37 21.09
C LYS A 144 -4.80 3.44 19.78
N ALA A 145 -4.49 4.39 18.91
CA ALA A 145 -5.10 4.47 17.59
C ALA A 145 -4.71 3.26 16.73
N ALA A 146 -3.42 2.88 16.74
CA ALA A 146 -2.93 1.72 16.01
C ALA A 146 -3.69 0.44 16.39
N PHE A 147 -3.81 0.15 17.68
CA PHE A 147 -4.54 -1.02 18.19
C PHE A 147 -6.01 -1.00 17.75
N SER A 148 -6.68 0.17 17.87
CA SER A 148 -8.08 0.32 17.47
C SER A 148 -8.29 0.06 15.97
N TYR A 149 -7.39 0.56 15.12
CA TYR A 149 -7.44 0.33 13.68
C TYR A 149 -7.15 -1.13 13.32
N PHE A 150 -6.19 -1.78 13.97
CA PHE A 150 -5.94 -3.21 13.74
C PHE A 150 -7.12 -4.08 14.17
N GLN A 151 -7.82 -3.76 15.27
CA GLN A 151 -9.04 -4.47 15.65
C GLN A 151 -10.14 -4.36 14.59
N LYS A 152 -10.33 -3.17 14.00
CA LYS A 152 -11.28 -2.96 12.90
C LYS A 152 -10.89 -3.75 11.65
N ALA A 153 -9.62 -3.70 11.24
CA ALA A 153 -9.12 -4.51 10.13
C ALA A 153 -9.34 -6.01 10.37
N LEU A 154 -9.07 -6.49 11.59
CA LEU A 154 -9.24 -7.90 11.95
C LEU A 154 -10.71 -8.33 11.86
N GLN A 155 -11.63 -7.52 12.38
CA GLN A 155 -13.06 -7.81 12.31
C GLN A 155 -13.51 -8.05 10.85
N ILE A 156 -13.18 -7.13 9.95
CA ILE A 156 -13.54 -7.22 8.53
C ILE A 156 -12.86 -8.43 7.86
N ARG A 157 -11.59 -8.71 8.20
CA ARG A 157 -10.84 -9.84 7.64
C ARG A 157 -11.37 -11.20 8.09
N LEU A 158 -11.88 -11.31 9.32
CA LEU A 158 -12.57 -12.50 9.80
C LEU A 158 -13.85 -12.76 9.01
N GLU A 159 -14.62 -11.72 8.70
CA GLU A 159 -15.82 -11.83 7.85
C GLU A 159 -15.46 -12.25 6.41
N LYS A 160 -14.36 -11.73 5.86
CA LYS A 160 -13.85 -12.10 4.52
C LYS A 160 -13.19 -13.49 4.46
N GLY A 161 -12.78 -14.06 5.59
CA GLY A 161 -12.15 -15.38 5.67
C GLY A 161 -10.74 -15.49 5.05
N ASN A 162 -10.00 -14.38 4.95
CA ASN A 162 -8.63 -14.42 4.42
C ASN A 162 -7.61 -14.71 5.54
N GLU A 163 -7.25 -15.99 5.70
CA GLU A 163 -6.37 -16.47 6.78
C GLU A 163 -4.99 -15.79 6.82
N GLU A 164 -4.40 -15.48 5.66
CA GLU A 164 -3.10 -14.80 5.59
C GLU A 164 -3.20 -13.37 6.17
N LEU A 165 -4.22 -12.63 5.74
CA LEU A 165 -4.47 -11.28 6.22
C LEU A 165 -4.86 -11.26 7.71
N ILE A 166 -5.67 -12.22 8.16
CA ILE A 166 -6.03 -12.40 9.56
C ILE A 166 -4.76 -12.61 10.41
N ARG A 167 -3.88 -13.53 9.98
CA ARG A 167 -2.61 -13.81 10.67
C ARG A 167 -1.74 -12.55 10.74
N SER A 168 -1.60 -11.84 9.62
CA SER A 168 -0.84 -10.59 9.56
C SER A 168 -1.37 -9.53 10.53
N THR A 169 -2.70 -9.31 10.59
CA THR A 169 -3.28 -8.34 11.52
C THR A 169 -3.10 -8.76 12.98
N LYS A 170 -3.25 -10.05 13.30
CA LYS A 170 -3.04 -10.57 14.67
C LYS A 170 -1.61 -10.32 15.16
N LEU A 171 -0.60 -10.44 14.29
CA LEU A 171 0.79 -10.10 14.63
C LEU A 171 0.94 -8.61 14.97
N CYS A 172 0.31 -7.71 14.21
CA CYS A 172 0.30 -6.27 14.53
C CYS A 172 -0.36 -5.98 15.89
N ILE A 173 -1.49 -6.63 16.19
CA ILE A 173 -2.18 -6.48 17.48
C ILE A 173 -1.30 -6.97 18.63
N GLN A 174 -0.69 -8.15 18.49
CA GLN A 174 0.23 -8.71 19.50
C GLN A 174 1.41 -7.78 19.76
N HIS A 175 1.98 -7.19 18.70
CA HIS A 175 3.05 -6.21 18.81
C HIS A 175 2.59 -4.98 19.60
N CYS A 176 1.45 -4.36 19.26
CA CYS A 176 0.91 -3.24 20.04
C CYS A 176 0.68 -3.58 21.52
N SER A 177 0.12 -4.76 21.81
CA SER A 177 -0.15 -5.20 23.18
C SER A 177 1.10 -5.42 24.03
N SER A 178 2.29 -5.55 23.42
CA SER A 178 3.54 -5.63 24.19
C SER A 178 4.00 -4.28 24.76
N TYR A 179 3.38 -3.17 24.33
CA TYR A 179 3.70 -1.80 24.73
C TYR A 179 2.56 -1.09 25.49
N LEU A 180 1.43 -1.75 25.73
CA LEU A 180 0.27 -1.23 26.48
C LEU A 180 0.24 -1.83 27.89
#